data_AF-A0A7L4IFV7-F1
#
_entry.id   AF-A0A7L4IFV7-F1
#
_cell.length_a   1.000
_cell.length_b   1.000
_cell.length_c   1.000
_cell.angle_alpha   90.00
_cell.angle_beta   90.00
_cell.angle_gamma   90.00
#
_symmetry.space_group_name_H-M   'P 1'
#
loop_
_entity.id
_entity.type
_entity.pdbx_description
1 polymer ?
#
loop_
_entity_poly.entity_id
_entity_poly.type
_entity_poly.pdbx_seq_one_letter_code
_entity_poly.pdbx_strand_id
1 'polypeptide(L)'
;PVAVPPSSSPPQPPASPQPPASPTASSSRPPGGSKRQIRYLENLLRVYMGEIRRLQERELDLAELDSEDSTYLQESRLKRKMMRIFERLCQLKQCSSLTGRVIEQRIQYRGTRYPEVNRRIERFINRPEAFPDYTDILKVIQKASTRHSLGLAQRQMESMAQDAFREVGNRLQERRHLDLIYNFGSHLTDQYRPGTDPALVDPELAKRLRKNRTVALTRLDDVISHYAQLQDESEEEERGR
;
A
#
# COMPACT_ATOMS: atom_id res chain seq x y z
N PRO A 1 32.52 -0.48 69.79
CA PRO A 1 33.72 0.03 70.50
C PRO A 1 34.99 -0.68 69.99
N VAL A 2 35.91 0.14 69.49
CA VAL A 2 37.32 -0.13 69.13
C VAL A 2 37.57 -1.05 67.93
N ALA A 3 37.84 -0.42 66.79
CA ALA A 3 38.45 -1.03 65.61
C ALA A 3 39.98 -1.05 65.76
N VAL A 4 40.58 -2.17 65.35
CA VAL A 4 42.03 -2.42 65.23
C VAL A 4 42.39 -2.38 63.73
N PRO A 5 43.53 -1.79 63.31
CA PRO A 5 43.95 -1.70 61.91
C PRO A 5 44.57 -3.03 61.43
N PRO A 6 44.94 -3.20 60.14
CA PRO A 6 46.38 -3.07 59.85
C PRO A 6 46.82 -2.78 58.39
N SER A 7 48.09 -2.38 58.29
CA SER A 7 49.15 -2.82 57.35
C SER A 7 49.05 -2.65 55.83
N SER A 8 50.12 -2.03 55.32
CA SER A 8 50.54 -1.79 53.94
C SER A 8 51.29 -2.95 53.28
N SER A 9 51.24 -2.97 51.92
CA SER A 9 52.22 -3.51 50.91
C SER A 9 51.58 -4.48 49.89
N PRO A 10 52.10 -4.70 48.65
CA PRO A 10 53.02 -3.93 47.77
C PRO A 10 52.55 -3.94 46.26
N PRO A 11 53.39 -4.03 45.19
CA PRO A 11 53.30 -3.18 43.98
C PRO A 11 52.58 -3.83 42.77
N GLN A 12 52.18 -3.01 41.79
CA GLN A 12 51.51 -3.46 40.55
C GLN A 12 52.50 -3.98 39.47
N PRO A 13 52.09 -4.98 38.65
CA PRO A 13 52.90 -5.55 37.56
C PRO A 13 52.80 -4.73 36.25
N PRO A 14 53.72 -4.94 35.28
CA PRO A 14 53.86 -4.12 34.09
C PRO A 14 52.82 -4.43 32.99
N ALA A 15 52.55 -3.41 32.17
CA ALA A 15 51.57 -3.42 31.07
C ALA A 15 52.03 -4.27 29.86
N SER A 16 51.12 -5.09 29.33
CA SER A 16 51.26 -5.78 28.05
C SER A 16 50.69 -4.96 26.88
N PRO A 17 51.20 -5.12 25.64
CA PRO A 17 50.95 -4.21 24.52
C PRO A 17 49.58 -4.44 23.84
N GLN A 18 48.93 -3.36 23.42
CA GLN A 18 47.71 -3.40 22.60
C GLN A 18 47.99 -3.88 21.17
N PRO A 19 47.07 -4.62 20.53
CA PRO A 19 47.18 -5.01 19.12
C PRO A 19 46.87 -3.83 18.18
N PRO A 20 47.40 -3.83 16.94
CA PRO A 20 47.27 -2.71 16.02
C PRO A 20 45.84 -2.57 15.49
N ALA A 21 45.37 -1.32 15.44
CA ALA A 21 44.08 -0.93 14.91
C ALA A 21 43.94 -1.31 13.42
N SER A 22 42.89 -2.07 13.11
CA SER A 22 42.43 -2.33 11.75
C SER A 22 42.00 -1.02 11.07
N PRO A 23 42.33 -0.78 9.80
CA PRO A 23 41.92 0.43 9.09
C PRO A 23 40.40 0.38 8.87
N THR A 24 39.69 1.37 9.43
CA THR A 24 38.27 1.61 9.15
C THR A 24 38.10 1.91 7.66
N ALA A 25 37.49 0.97 6.94
CA ALA A 25 36.98 1.21 5.60
C ALA A 25 35.92 2.32 5.66
N SER A 26 36.31 3.53 5.27
CA SER A 26 35.41 4.65 5.06
C SER A 26 34.49 4.30 3.87
N SER A 27 33.27 3.86 4.15
CA SER A 27 32.21 3.79 3.15
C SER A 27 31.75 5.22 2.81
N SER A 28 32.52 5.90 1.97
CA SER A 28 32.10 7.18 1.41
C SER A 28 30.85 6.94 0.56
N ARG A 29 29.68 7.31 1.09
CA ARG A 29 28.45 7.42 0.30
C ARG A 29 28.75 8.24 -0.95
N PRO A 30 28.22 7.87 -2.13
CA PRO A 30 28.44 8.65 -3.33
C PRO A 30 28.04 10.11 -3.07
N PRO A 31 28.74 11.10 -3.66
CA PRO A 31 28.37 12.50 -3.47
C PRO A 31 26.93 12.72 -3.95
N GLY A 32 26.10 13.32 -3.09
CA GLY A 32 24.72 13.67 -3.42
C GLY A 32 24.62 14.60 -4.64
N GLY A 33 23.43 14.68 -5.23
CA GLY A 33 23.18 15.50 -6.42
C GLY A 33 23.52 16.99 -6.24
N SER A 34 23.85 17.67 -7.33
CA SER A 34 24.14 19.11 -7.30
C SER A 34 22.98 19.91 -6.72
N LYS A 35 23.23 20.77 -5.73
CA LYS A 35 22.22 21.63 -5.09
C LYS A 35 21.43 22.47 -6.10
N ARG A 36 22.07 22.91 -7.19
CA ARG A 36 21.41 23.66 -8.28
C ARG A 36 20.41 22.80 -9.03
N GLN A 37 20.78 21.55 -9.34
CA GLN A 37 19.90 20.59 -10.02
C GLN A 37 18.68 20.24 -9.15
N ILE A 38 18.90 20.03 -7.84
CA ILE A 38 17.81 19.76 -6.89
C ILE A 38 16.81 20.91 -6.87
N ARG A 39 17.28 22.16 -6.71
CA ARG A 39 16.40 23.35 -6.71
C ARG A 39 15.64 23.51 -8.02
N TYR A 40 16.29 23.23 -9.16
CA TYR A 40 15.62 23.27 -10.47
C TYR A 40 14.48 22.26 -10.56
N LEU A 41 14.72 21.01 -10.16
CA LEU A 41 13.70 19.96 -10.19
C LEU A 41 12.56 20.22 -9.19
N GLU A 42 12.85 20.78 -8.01
CA GLU A 42 11.82 21.21 -7.04
C GLU A 42 10.94 22.33 -7.60
N ASN A 43 11.54 23.31 -8.29
CA ASN A 43 10.78 24.36 -8.94
C ASN A 43 9.92 23.82 -10.09
N LEU A 44 10.48 22.90 -10.90
CA LEU A 44 9.74 22.26 -11.98
C LEU A 44 8.55 21.45 -11.44
N LEU A 45 8.71 20.77 -10.30
CA LEU A 45 7.63 20.06 -9.62
C LEU A 45 6.50 21.03 -9.24
N ARG A 46 6.84 22.20 -8.70
CA ARG A 46 5.85 23.25 -8.35
C ARG A 46 5.11 23.77 -9.57
N VAL A 47 5.80 23.98 -10.69
CA VAL A 47 5.17 24.39 -11.96
C VAL A 47 4.18 23.33 -12.44
N TYR A 48 4.57 22.05 -12.41
CA TYR A 48 3.68 20.96 -12.80
C TYR A 48 2.47 20.83 -11.86
N MET A 49 2.66 21.02 -10.55
CA MET A 49 1.53 21.05 -9.61
C MET A 49 0.54 22.18 -9.93
N GLY A 50 1.04 23.38 -10.25
CA GLY A 50 0.19 24.50 -10.65
C GLY A 50 -0.61 24.21 -11.92
N GLU A 51 0.04 23.64 -12.93
CA GLU A 51 -0.62 23.28 -14.19
C GLU A 51 -1.64 22.14 -14.02
N ILE A 52 -1.33 21.13 -13.20
CA ILE A 52 -2.29 20.07 -12.86
C ILE A 52 -3.54 20.65 -12.20
N ARG A 53 -3.40 21.59 -11.26
CA ARG A 53 -4.57 22.25 -10.63
C ARG A 53 -5.41 22.99 -11.65
N ARG A 54 -4.77 23.74 -12.56
CA ARG A 54 -5.44 24.46 -13.64
C ARG A 54 -6.20 23.50 -14.58
N LEU A 55 -5.61 22.35 -14.90
CA LEU A 55 -6.28 21.34 -15.74
C LEU A 55 -7.46 20.68 -15.02
N GLN A 56 -7.35 20.44 -13.71
CA GLN A 56 -8.42 19.87 -12.89
C GLN A 56 -9.65 20.77 -12.74
N GLU A 57 -9.46 22.09 -12.83
CA GLU A 57 -10.54 23.08 -12.76
C GLU A 57 -11.26 23.28 -14.10
N ARG A 58 -10.71 22.76 -15.20
CA ARG A 58 -11.32 22.93 -16.52
C ARG A 58 -12.47 21.94 -16.71
N GLU A 59 -13.63 22.47 -17.08
CA GLU A 59 -14.79 21.69 -17.50
C GLU A 59 -14.56 21.11 -18.90
N LEU A 60 -15.02 19.87 -19.13
CA LEU A 60 -14.95 19.20 -20.43
C LEU A 60 -16.35 19.09 -21.00
N ASP A 61 -16.50 19.44 -22.28
CA ASP A 61 -17.70 19.13 -23.04
C ASP A 61 -17.63 17.72 -23.67
N LEU A 62 -18.71 17.30 -24.34
CA LEU A 62 -18.79 15.96 -24.94
C LEU A 62 -17.78 15.74 -26.08
N ALA A 63 -17.40 16.79 -26.82
CA ALA A 63 -16.44 16.68 -27.90
C ALA A 63 -15.02 16.56 -27.35
N GLU A 64 -14.70 17.31 -26.29
CA GLU A 64 -13.44 17.21 -25.57
C GLU A 64 -13.28 15.84 -24.89
N LEU A 65 -14.36 15.21 -24.40
CA LEU A 65 -14.30 13.86 -23.84
C LEU A 65 -13.88 12.78 -24.86
N ASP A 66 -14.19 12.99 -26.14
CA ASP A 66 -13.80 12.09 -27.24
C ASP A 66 -12.41 12.42 -27.82
N SER A 67 -11.78 13.50 -27.34
CA SER A 67 -10.47 13.95 -27.85
C SER A 67 -9.31 13.20 -27.22
N GLU A 68 -8.37 12.75 -28.06
CA GLU A 68 -7.10 12.13 -27.63
C GLU A 68 -6.14 13.09 -26.90
N ASP A 69 -6.42 14.40 -26.96
CA ASP A 69 -5.66 15.44 -26.26
C ASP A 69 -6.54 16.24 -25.29
N SER A 70 -7.57 15.59 -24.74
CA SER A 70 -8.42 16.17 -23.69
C SER A 70 -7.61 16.59 -22.46
N THR A 71 -8.13 17.58 -21.74
CA THR A 71 -7.51 18.13 -20.52
C THR A 71 -7.25 17.06 -19.46
N TYR A 72 -8.15 16.07 -19.36
CA TYR A 72 -8.01 14.90 -18.50
C TYR A 72 -6.80 14.03 -18.88
N LEU A 73 -6.59 13.78 -20.17
CA LEU A 73 -5.43 13.02 -20.65
C LEU A 73 -4.13 13.82 -20.49
N GLN A 74 -4.18 15.13 -20.70
CA GLN A 74 -3.05 16.03 -20.41
C GLN A 74 -2.66 15.98 -18.93
N GLU A 75 -3.63 16.08 -18.01
CA GLU A 75 -3.43 15.95 -16.57
C GLU A 75 -2.73 14.63 -16.21
N SER A 76 -3.21 13.51 -16.77
CA SER A 76 -2.60 12.19 -16.59
C SER A 76 -1.16 12.11 -17.10
N ARG A 77 -0.85 12.70 -18.26
CA ARG A 77 0.53 12.80 -18.79
C ARG A 77 1.42 13.65 -17.88
N LEU A 78 0.92 14.78 -17.35
CA LEU A 78 1.67 15.62 -16.41
C LEU A 78 1.93 14.92 -15.08
N LYS A 79 0.93 14.25 -14.48
CA LYS A 79 1.10 13.46 -13.25
C LYS A 79 2.18 12.38 -13.41
N ARG A 80 2.23 11.68 -14.54
CA ARG A 80 3.29 10.71 -14.85
C ARG A 80 4.67 11.36 -14.92
N LYS A 81 4.80 12.52 -15.57
CA LYS A 81 6.06 13.28 -15.62
C LYS A 81 6.49 13.76 -14.23
N MET A 82 5.53 14.22 -13.41
CA MET A 82 5.74 14.65 -12.03
C MET A 82 6.32 13.52 -11.17
N MET A 83 5.79 12.30 -11.28
CA MET A 83 6.33 11.13 -10.56
C MET A 83 7.77 10.79 -10.97
N ARG A 84 8.12 10.89 -12.25
CA ARG A 84 9.52 10.69 -12.71
C ARG A 84 10.48 11.74 -12.12
N ILE A 85 10.04 12.99 -12.02
CA ILE A 85 10.82 14.05 -11.38
C ILE A 85 11.00 13.75 -9.89
N PHE A 86 9.94 13.32 -9.21
CA PHE A 86 9.97 12.92 -7.80
C PHE A 86 10.97 11.77 -7.56
N GLU A 87 10.92 10.71 -8.35
CA GLU A 87 11.87 9.59 -8.28
C GLU A 87 13.32 10.06 -8.47
N ARG A 88 13.54 10.95 -9.45
CA ARG A 88 14.87 11.52 -9.69
C ARG A 88 15.35 12.38 -8.51
N LEU A 89 14.46 13.15 -7.89
CA LEU A 89 14.75 13.92 -6.69
C LEU A 89 15.12 13.00 -5.52
N CYS A 90 14.41 11.89 -5.31
CA CYS A 90 14.74 10.91 -4.27
C CYS A 90 16.13 10.30 -4.50
N GLN A 91 16.48 9.96 -5.74
CA GLN A 91 17.82 9.47 -6.09
C GLN A 91 18.92 10.51 -5.78
N LEU A 92 18.72 11.77 -6.18
CA LEU A 92 19.70 12.84 -5.95
C LEU A 92 19.87 13.19 -4.47
N LYS A 93 18.80 13.08 -3.68
CA LYS A 93 18.80 13.30 -2.22
C LYS A 93 19.17 12.05 -1.41
N GLN A 94 19.33 10.89 -2.04
CA GLN A 94 19.61 9.60 -1.40
C GLN A 94 18.56 9.22 -0.36
N CYS A 95 17.28 9.48 -0.65
CA CYS A 95 16.16 9.08 0.18
C CYS A 95 15.29 8.03 -0.53
N SER A 96 14.47 7.34 0.25
CA SER A 96 13.49 6.39 -0.28
C SER A 96 12.47 7.10 -1.18
N SER A 97 11.92 6.37 -2.16
CA SER A 97 10.79 6.82 -2.98
C SER A 97 9.42 6.57 -2.31
N LEU A 98 9.41 6.10 -1.06
CA LEU A 98 8.19 5.93 -0.28
C LEU A 98 7.50 7.28 -0.05
N THR A 99 6.18 7.29 -0.21
CA THR A 99 5.35 8.50 -0.13
C THR A 99 4.55 8.58 1.16
N GLY A 100 4.59 7.54 2.00
CA GLY A 100 3.81 7.47 3.24
C GLY A 100 2.39 6.96 3.03
N ARG A 101 2.11 6.30 1.90
CA ARG A 101 0.78 5.76 1.60
C ARG A 101 0.38 4.63 2.53
N VAL A 102 -0.92 4.44 2.72
CA VAL A 102 -1.44 3.37 3.60
C VAL A 102 -1.07 1.99 3.05
N ILE A 103 -1.05 1.82 1.72
CA ILE A 103 -0.60 0.57 1.08
C ILE A 103 0.86 0.22 1.36
N GLU A 104 1.71 1.20 1.70
CA GLU A 104 3.11 0.99 2.05
C GLU A 104 3.26 0.46 3.50
N GLN A 105 2.22 0.59 4.32
CA GLN A 105 2.23 0.11 5.69
C GLN A 105 2.18 -1.41 5.73
N ARG A 106 3.09 -1.99 6.53
CA ARG A 106 3.22 -3.43 6.71
C ARG A 106 2.08 -3.97 7.55
N ILE A 107 1.31 -4.90 6.99
CA ILE A 107 0.30 -5.67 7.72
C ILE A 107 1.03 -6.76 8.51
N GLN A 108 0.92 -6.73 9.83
CA GLN A 108 1.43 -7.83 10.67
C GLN A 108 0.42 -8.97 10.67
N TYR A 109 0.90 -10.22 10.68
CA TYR A 109 0.02 -11.39 10.74
C TYR A 109 0.43 -12.34 11.87
N ARG A 110 -0.51 -12.63 12.77
CA ARG A 110 -0.33 -13.49 13.95
C ARG A 110 -1.55 -14.42 14.17
N GLY A 111 -2.24 -14.79 13.10
CA GLY A 111 -3.49 -15.55 13.19
C GLY A 111 -3.33 -17.02 13.58
N THR A 112 -2.12 -17.60 13.43
CA THR A 112 -1.86 -19.01 13.78
C THR A 112 -0.99 -19.15 15.02
N ARG A 113 -1.01 -20.34 15.63
CA ARG A 113 -0.12 -20.71 16.74
C ARG A 113 1.34 -20.93 16.32
N TYR A 114 1.60 -21.02 15.01
CA TYR A 114 2.91 -21.36 14.44
C TYR A 114 3.62 -20.10 13.91
N PRO A 115 4.66 -19.58 14.59
CA PRO A 115 5.36 -18.37 14.16
C PRO A 115 5.98 -18.48 12.76
N GLU A 116 6.38 -19.68 12.35
CA GLU A 116 6.97 -19.98 11.04
C GLU A 116 5.96 -19.71 9.91
N VAL A 117 4.71 -20.16 10.12
CA VAL A 117 3.58 -19.92 9.22
C VAL A 117 3.24 -18.44 9.19
N ASN A 118 3.15 -17.81 10.37
CA ASN A 118 2.82 -16.39 10.49
C ASN A 118 3.81 -15.51 9.71
N ARG A 119 5.13 -15.73 9.87
CA ARG A 119 6.18 -14.99 9.14
C ARG A 119 6.15 -15.24 7.64
N ARG A 120 5.67 -16.41 7.19
CA ARG A 120 5.55 -16.79 5.77
C ARG A 120 4.37 -16.05 5.13
N ILE A 121 3.21 -16.05 5.78
CA ILE A 121 2.02 -15.31 5.35
C ILE A 121 2.29 -13.81 5.37
N GLU A 122 2.87 -13.28 6.46
CA GLU A 122 3.18 -11.87 6.58
C GLU A 122 4.12 -11.37 5.46
N ARG A 123 5.15 -12.14 5.13
CA ARG A 123 6.05 -11.80 4.01
C ARG A 123 5.36 -11.86 2.65
N PHE A 124 4.33 -12.69 2.50
CA PHE A 124 3.64 -12.88 1.24
C PHE A 124 2.66 -11.73 0.98
N ILE A 125 1.86 -11.35 1.97
CA ILE A 125 0.82 -10.31 1.86
C ILE A 125 1.37 -8.88 1.77
N ASN A 126 2.63 -8.69 2.18
CA ASN A 126 3.32 -7.39 2.12
C ASN A 126 4.20 -7.22 0.87
N ARG A 127 4.07 -8.11 -0.12
CA ARG A 127 4.67 -7.89 -1.44
C ARG A 127 3.90 -6.81 -2.22
N PRO A 128 4.56 -6.08 -3.13
CA PRO A 128 3.86 -5.13 -3.99
C PRO A 128 2.76 -5.86 -4.78
N GLU A 129 1.59 -5.24 -4.86
CA GLU A 129 0.40 -5.72 -5.60
C GLU A 129 -0.16 -7.08 -5.16
N ALA A 130 0.32 -7.68 -4.07
CA ALA A 130 -0.18 -8.96 -3.60
C ALA A 130 -1.63 -8.87 -3.10
N PHE A 131 -2.51 -9.63 -3.74
CA PHE A 131 -3.84 -9.97 -3.25
C PHE A 131 -4.06 -11.46 -3.47
N PRO A 132 -3.75 -12.30 -2.46
CA PRO A 132 -3.69 -13.73 -2.64
C PRO A 132 -5.08 -14.35 -2.73
N ASP A 133 -5.20 -15.45 -3.47
CA ASP A 133 -6.38 -16.31 -3.39
C ASP A 133 -6.27 -17.32 -2.23
N TYR A 134 -7.30 -18.14 -2.05
CA TYR A 134 -7.29 -19.20 -1.03
C TYR A 134 -6.16 -20.22 -1.26
N THR A 135 -5.93 -20.60 -2.52
CA THR A 135 -4.91 -21.60 -2.87
C THR A 135 -3.50 -21.13 -2.59
N ASP A 136 -3.24 -19.84 -2.76
CA ASP A 136 -1.97 -19.20 -2.46
C ASP A 136 -1.65 -19.29 -0.98
N ILE A 137 -2.63 -18.95 -0.12
CA ILE A 137 -2.48 -19.04 1.34
C ILE A 137 -2.26 -20.50 1.76
N LEU A 138 -3.03 -21.44 1.21
CA LEU A 138 -2.86 -22.87 1.48
C LEU A 138 -1.45 -23.35 1.09
N LYS A 139 -0.96 -23.00 -0.10
CA LYS A 139 0.40 -23.33 -0.56
C LYS A 139 1.47 -22.73 0.35
N VAL A 140 1.26 -21.51 0.86
CA VAL A 140 2.17 -20.85 1.80
C VAL A 140 2.27 -21.63 3.11
N ILE A 141 1.12 -22.09 3.64
CA ILE A 141 1.04 -22.89 4.87
C ILE A 141 1.68 -24.27 4.66
N GLN A 142 1.35 -24.97 3.59
CA GLN A 142 1.93 -26.28 3.25
C GLN A 142 3.47 -26.18 3.16
N LYS A 143 3.99 -25.20 2.43
CA LYS A 143 5.44 -24.98 2.31
C LYS A 143 6.10 -24.62 3.64
N ALA A 144 5.39 -23.93 4.54
CA ALA A 144 5.89 -23.64 5.88
C ALA A 144 5.93 -24.90 6.75
N SER A 145 4.87 -25.71 6.71
CA SER A 145 4.74 -26.98 7.42
C SER A 145 5.83 -27.97 7.04
N THR A 146 6.04 -28.21 5.73
CA THR A 146 7.07 -29.14 5.24
C THR A 146 8.48 -28.65 5.58
N ARG A 147 8.75 -27.35 5.45
CA ARG A 147 10.09 -26.79 5.71
C ARG A 147 10.51 -26.87 7.17
N HIS A 148 9.55 -26.71 8.08
CA HIS A 148 9.79 -26.68 9.52
C HIS A 148 9.35 -27.96 10.23
N SER A 149 9.01 -29.00 9.47
CA SER A 149 8.58 -30.31 9.97
C SER A 149 7.49 -30.21 11.05
N LEU A 150 6.48 -29.36 10.83
CA LEU A 150 5.45 -29.05 11.83
C LEU A 150 4.46 -30.21 12.07
N GLY A 151 4.50 -31.27 11.26
CA GLY A 151 3.64 -32.46 11.42
C GLY A 151 2.14 -32.20 11.22
N LEU A 152 1.77 -31.11 10.54
CA LEU A 152 0.37 -30.73 10.36
C LEU A 152 -0.35 -31.66 9.37
N ALA A 153 -1.50 -32.20 9.79
CA ALA A 153 -2.36 -32.97 8.91
C ALA A 153 -3.00 -32.06 7.84
N GLN A 154 -3.35 -32.63 6.68
CA GLN A 154 -3.93 -31.87 5.56
C GLN A 154 -5.18 -31.07 5.97
N ARG A 155 -6.13 -31.70 6.66
CA ARG A 155 -7.36 -31.04 7.15
C ARG A 155 -7.07 -29.86 8.08
N GLN A 156 -6.04 -29.97 8.92
CA GLN A 156 -5.64 -28.88 9.81
C GLN A 156 -5.04 -27.70 9.02
N MET A 157 -4.26 -27.98 7.97
CA MET A 157 -3.71 -26.95 7.09
C MET A 157 -4.80 -26.25 6.28
N GLU A 158 -5.81 -26.98 5.80
CA GLU A 158 -6.96 -26.42 5.07
C GLU A 158 -7.80 -25.50 5.97
N SER A 159 -8.15 -25.95 7.18
CA SER A 159 -8.86 -25.10 8.15
C SER A 159 -8.06 -23.84 8.49
N MET A 160 -6.75 -23.98 8.75
CA MET A 160 -5.87 -22.84 9.01
C MET A 160 -5.79 -21.88 7.81
N ALA A 161 -5.81 -22.41 6.59
CA ALA A 161 -5.78 -21.62 5.37
C ALA A 161 -7.07 -20.82 5.17
N GLN A 162 -8.24 -21.40 5.47
CA GLN A 162 -9.52 -20.70 5.38
C GLN A 162 -9.58 -19.50 6.33
N ASP A 163 -9.19 -19.71 7.59
CA ASP A 163 -9.17 -18.65 8.61
C ASP A 163 -8.16 -17.55 8.25
N ALA A 164 -6.95 -17.97 7.87
CA ALA A 164 -5.89 -17.05 7.45
C ALA A 164 -6.29 -16.24 6.21
N PHE A 165 -6.91 -16.89 5.21
CA PHE A 165 -7.36 -16.23 3.98
C PHE A 165 -8.42 -15.17 4.26
N ARG A 166 -9.42 -15.48 5.09
CA ARG A 166 -10.46 -14.52 5.48
C ARG A 166 -9.87 -13.32 6.24
N GLU A 167 -9.03 -13.58 7.24
CA GLU A 167 -8.43 -12.52 8.06
C GLU A 167 -7.51 -11.61 7.23
N VAL A 168 -6.62 -12.19 6.43
CA VAL A 168 -5.72 -11.46 5.54
C VAL A 168 -6.50 -10.68 4.49
N GLY A 169 -7.51 -11.30 3.88
CA GLY A 169 -8.37 -10.67 2.87
C GLY A 169 -9.04 -9.41 3.39
N ASN A 170 -9.63 -9.49 4.59
CA ASN A 170 -10.27 -8.34 5.24
C ASN A 170 -9.25 -7.21 5.49
N ARG A 171 -8.07 -7.53 6.04
CA ARG A 171 -7.02 -6.52 6.29
C ARG A 171 -6.48 -5.88 5.01
N LEU A 172 -6.35 -6.66 3.93
CA LEU A 172 -5.92 -6.14 2.62
C LEU A 172 -6.96 -5.23 2.00
N GLN A 173 -8.25 -5.60 2.09
CA GLN A 173 -9.36 -4.75 1.63
C GLN A 173 -9.43 -3.46 2.43
N GLU A 174 -9.36 -3.54 3.76
CA GLU A 174 -9.36 -2.36 4.64
C GLU A 174 -8.18 -1.43 4.32
N ARG A 175 -6.96 -1.97 4.16
CA ARG A 175 -5.78 -1.17 3.78
C ARG A 175 -5.99 -0.45 2.45
N ARG A 176 -6.55 -1.12 1.44
CA ARG A 176 -6.86 -0.53 0.13
C ARG A 176 -7.97 0.53 0.22
N HIS A 177 -8.99 0.28 1.05
CA HIS A 177 -10.08 1.21 1.28
C HIS A 177 -9.61 2.50 1.95
N LEU A 178 -8.80 2.39 3.01
CA LEU A 178 -8.19 3.53 3.68
C LEU A 178 -7.24 4.30 2.75
N ASP A 179 -6.45 3.59 1.95
CA ASP A 179 -5.58 4.20 0.94
C ASP A 179 -6.37 5.01 -0.10
N LEU A 180 -7.53 4.49 -0.54
CA LEU A 180 -8.44 5.24 -1.39
C LEU A 180 -8.93 6.50 -0.67
N ILE A 181 -9.56 6.37 0.50
CA ILE A 181 -10.18 7.50 1.21
C ILE A 181 -9.17 8.61 1.50
N TYR A 182 -7.97 8.28 1.98
CA TYR A 182 -6.98 9.29 2.36
C TYR A 182 -6.30 9.96 1.16
N ASN A 183 -6.37 9.36 -0.03
CA ASN A 183 -5.72 9.88 -1.25
C ASN A 183 -6.74 10.13 -2.38
N PHE A 184 -8.02 10.28 -2.05
CA PHE A 184 -9.08 10.47 -3.04
C PHE A 184 -9.20 11.95 -3.42
N GLY A 185 -9.45 12.19 -4.70
CA GLY A 185 -9.83 13.52 -5.21
C GLY A 185 -8.67 14.49 -5.40
N SER A 186 -8.94 15.77 -5.17
CA SER A 186 -8.01 16.89 -5.36
C SER A 186 -8.34 18.05 -4.41
N HIS A 187 -7.67 19.20 -4.61
CA HIS A 187 -7.95 20.44 -3.86
C HIS A 187 -9.41 20.90 -3.96
N LEU A 188 -10.16 20.45 -4.97
CA LEU A 188 -11.58 20.75 -5.15
C LEU A 188 -12.48 19.95 -4.19
N THR A 189 -12.03 18.78 -3.73
CA THR A 189 -12.81 17.88 -2.87
C THR A 189 -12.30 17.84 -1.42
N ASP A 190 -11.12 18.40 -1.13
CA ASP A 190 -10.50 18.39 0.20
C ASP A 190 -11.39 19.00 1.30
N GLN A 191 -12.30 19.89 0.94
CA GLN A 191 -13.21 20.57 1.86
C GLN A 191 -14.57 19.87 2.01
N TYR A 192 -14.76 18.70 1.40
CA TYR A 192 -16.00 17.95 1.48
C TYR A 192 -16.40 17.64 2.93
N ARG A 193 -17.65 17.93 3.28
CA ARG A 193 -18.25 17.61 4.57
C ARG A 193 -19.61 16.96 4.34
N PRO A 194 -19.89 15.78 4.93
CA PRO A 194 -21.20 15.13 4.76
C PRO A 194 -22.38 16.01 5.19
N GLY A 195 -22.20 16.89 6.18
CA GLY A 195 -23.24 17.79 6.67
C GLY A 195 -23.56 18.98 5.76
N THR A 196 -22.78 19.22 4.69
CA THR A 196 -23.05 20.30 3.72
C THR A 196 -23.74 19.81 2.45
N ASP A 197 -24.28 18.58 2.46
CA ASP A 197 -25.02 18.01 1.34
C ASP A 197 -26.34 18.80 1.10
N PRO A 198 -26.54 19.41 -0.09
CA PRO A 198 -27.77 20.15 -0.41
C PRO A 198 -29.05 19.32 -0.29
N ALA A 199 -28.98 18.00 -0.46
CA ALA A 199 -30.13 17.10 -0.33
C ALA A 199 -30.65 16.98 1.11
N LEU A 200 -29.92 17.49 2.11
CA LEU A 200 -30.41 17.56 3.49
C LEU A 200 -31.45 18.67 3.68
N VAL A 201 -31.40 19.72 2.87
CA VAL A 201 -32.28 20.90 2.98
C VAL A 201 -33.35 20.89 1.88
N ASP A 202 -33.02 20.37 0.68
CA ASP A 202 -33.96 20.28 -0.43
C ASP A 202 -34.66 18.90 -0.50
N PRO A 203 -35.96 18.81 -0.15
CA PRO A 203 -36.70 17.55 -0.16
C PRO A 203 -36.97 17.00 -1.56
N GLU A 204 -37.06 17.85 -2.60
CA GLU A 204 -37.30 17.38 -3.97
C GLU A 204 -36.01 16.77 -4.54
N LEU A 205 -34.87 17.40 -4.28
CA LEU A 205 -33.56 16.80 -4.57
C LEU A 205 -33.39 15.45 -3.84
N ALA A 206 -33.70 15.40 -2.53
CA ALA A 206 -33.63 14.16 -1.77
C ALA A 206 -34.52 13.05 -2.35
N LYS A 207 -35.75 13.39 -2.74
CA LYS A 207 -36.69 12.45 -3.37
C LYS A 207 -36.17 11.95 -4.72
N ARG A 208 -35.57 12.82 -5.53
CA ARG A 208 -34.94 12.44 -6.80
C ARG A 208 -33.75 11.50 -6.57
N LEU A 209 -32.86 11.81 -5.62
CA LEU A 209 -31.72 10.96 -5.30
C LEU A 209 -32.13 9.58 -4.76
N ARG A 210 -33.22 9.49 -3.97
CA ARG A 210 -33.79 8.19 -3.56
C ARG A 210 -34.24 7.36 -4.76
N LYS A 211 -34.95 7.96 -5.72
CA LYS A 211 -35.35 7.28 -6.96
C LYS A 211 -34.12 6.84 -7.77
N ASN A 212 -33.11 7.70 -7.90
CA ASN A 212 -31.86 7.37 -8.59
C ASN A 212 -31.17 6.16 -7.92
N ARG A 213 -31.15 6.11 -6.59
CA ARG A 213 -30.58 4.97 -5.84
C ARG A 213 -31.30 3.67 -6.13
N THR A 214 -32.63 3.66 -6.16
CA THR A 214 -33.41 2.46 -6.50
C THR A 214 -33.04 1.96 -7.90
N VAL A 215 -33.05 2.85 -8.90
CA VAL A 215 -32.68 2.50 -10.28
C VAL A 215 -31.24 1.98 -10.38
N ALA A 216 -30.29 2.60 -9.66
CA ALA A 216 -28.90 2.18 -9.66
C ALA A 216 -28.71 0.77 -9.10
N LEU A 217 -29.38 0.44 -7.98
CA LEU A 217 -29.30 -0.89 -7.37
C LEU A 217 -29.91 -1.97 -8.28
N THR A 218 -31.07 -1.70 -8.88
CA THR A 218 -31.69 -2.62 -9.85
C THR A 218 -30.78 -2.84 -11.05
N ARG A 219 -30.21 -1.79 -11.65
CA ARG A 219 -29.31 -1.94 -12.81
C ARG A 219 -28.05 -2.73 -12.50
N LEU A 220 -27.49 -2.60 -11.30
CA LEU A 220 -26.33 -3.41 -10.90
C LEU A 220 -26.71 -4.89 -10.80
N ASP A 221 -27.87 -5.19 -10.20
CA ASP A 221 -28.38 -6.55 -10.06
C ASP A 221 -28.72 -7.18 -11.42
N ASP A 222 -29.33 -6.41 -12.33
CA ASP A 222 -29.67 -6.83 -13.68
C ASP A 222 -28.43 -7.27 -14.45
N VAL A 223 -27.33 -6.51 -14.38
CA VAL A 223 -26.07 -6.85 -15.06
C VAL A 223 -25.45 -8.11 -14.48
N ILE A 224 -25.40 -8.24 -13.15
CA ILE A 224 -24.84 -9.44 -12.51
C ILE A 224 -25.67 -10.68 -12.88
N SER A 225 -26.99 -10.58 -12.82
CA SER A 225 -27.91 -11.68 -13.16
C SER A 225 -27.81 -12.06 -14.63
N HIS A 226 -27.71 -11.08 -15.52
CA HIS A 226 -27.55 -11.32 -16.95
C HIS A 226 -26.29 -12.15 -17.27
N TYR A 227 -25.14 -11.79 -16.68
CA TYR A 227 -23.92 -12.55 -16.91
C TYR A 227 -23.90 -13.91 -16.20
N ALA A 228 -24.61 -14.07 -15.09
CA ALA A 228 -24.81 -15.37 -14.46
C ALA A 228 -25.64 -16.31 -15.35
N GLN A 229 -26.73 -15.82 -15.93
CA GLN A 229 -27.57 -16.59 -16.86
C GLN A 229 -26.80 -17.01 -18.12
N LEU A 230 -26.02 -16.10 -18.72
CA LEU A 230 -25.18 -16.43 -19.86
C LEU A 230 -24.15 -17.53 -19.54
N GLN A 231 -23.62 -17.55 -18.32
CA GLN A 231 -22.72 -18.61 -17.88
C GLN A 231 -23.47 -19.94 -17.77
N ASP A 232 -24.65 -19.96 -17.16
CA ASP A 232 -25.48 -21.17 -17.03
C ASP A 232 -25.85 -21.75 -18.41
N GLU A 233 -26.32 -20.92 -19.33
CA GLU A 233 -26.66 -21.31 -20.71
C GLU A 233 -25.45 -21.91 -21.44
N SER A 234 -24.27 -21.30 -21.30
CA SER A 234 -23.04 -21.79 -21.91
C SER A 234 -22.62 -23.15 -21.34
N GLU A 235 -22.74 -23.35 -20.03
CA GLU A 235 -22.43 -24.62 -19.37
C GLU A 235 -23.41 -25.74 -19.77
N GLU A 236 -24.70 -25.40 -19.96
CA GLU A 236 -25.71 -26.35 -20.44
C GLU A 236 -25.45 -26.78 -21.89
N GLU A 237 -25.07 -25.84 -22.77
CA GLU A 237 -24.68 -26.15 -24.15
C GLU A 237 -23.43 -27.03 -24.22
N GLU A 238 -22.44 -26.81 -23.35
CA GLU A 238 -21.24 -27.65 -23.28
C GLU A 238 -21.55 -29.06 -22.76
N ARG A 239 -22.47 -29.21 -21.80
CA ARG A 239 -22.89 -30.53 -21.27
C ARG A 239 -23.78 -31.31 -22.23
N GLY A 240 -24.47 -30.62 -23.14
CA GLY A 240 -25.33 -31.22 -24.17
C GLY A 240 -24.58 -31.72 -25.42
N ARG A 241 -23.29 -31.40 -25.57
CA ARG A 241 -22.39 -31.90 -26.63
C ARG A 241 -21.61 -33.13 -26.18
#